data_AF-A0A258SD21-F1
#
_entry.id   AF-A0A258SD21-F1
#
_cell.length_a   1.000
_cell.length_b   1.000
_cell.length_c   1.000
_cell.angle_alpha   90.00
_cell.angle_beta   90.00
_cell.angle_gamma   90.00
#
_symmetry.space_group_name_H-M   'P 1'
#
loop_
_entity.id
_entity.type
_entity.pdbx_description
1 polymer ?
#
loop_
_entity_poly.entity_id
_entity_poly.type
_entity_poly.pdbx_seq_one_letter_code
_entity_poly.pdbx_strand_id
1 'polypeptide(L)'
;MKPIDIAVASIGRPLQLMVSGIGDLTGPVAATNVPGGLSVRPPAPVHLHVQPTEEGMRITWVRRSRAGWRWIDGVDAPLIEEQEAYRLVISPPGGVPQALDMRESSFLISNEFALSGTMIDVRQRGFAGESLPGTLTLT
;
A
#
# COMPACT_ATOMS: atom_id res chain seq x y z
N MET A 1 5.93 -20.38 3.17
CA MET A 1 4.62 -20.26 3.84
C MET A 1 3.53 -20.23 2.76
N LYS A 2 2.53 -21.12 2.81
CA LYS A 2 1.43 -21.14 1.83
C LYS A 2 0.26 -20.33 2.39
N PRO A 3 -0.33 -19.38 1.64
CA PRO A 3 -1.52 -18.68 2.10
C PRO A 3 -2.70 -19.66 2.24
N ILE A 4 -3.56 -19.40 3.22
CA ILE A 4 -4.86 -20.07 3.32
C ILE A 4 -5.78 -19.37 2.34
N ASP A 5 -6.19 -20.11 1.31
CA ASP A 5 -7.08 -19.59 0.29
C ASP A 5 -8.52 -19.60 0.82
N ILE A 6 -9.14 -18.43 0.85
CA ILE A 6 -10.53 -18.23 1.29
C ILE A 6 -11.25 -17.41 0.24
N ALA A 7 -12.55 -17.65 0.09
CA ALA A 7 -13.35 -16.92 -0.88
C ALA A 7 -13.32 -15.40 -0.59
N VAL A 8 -13.18 -14.58 -1.62
CA VAL A 8 -13.26 -13.11 -1.51
C VAL A 8 -14.59 -12.67 -0.88
N ALA A 9 -15.67 -13.43 -1.11
CA ALA A 9 -16.99 -13.22 -0.50
C ALA A 9 -17.00 -13.35 1.05
N SER A 10 -15.93 -13.86 1.66
CA SER A 10 -15.77 -13.96 3.11
C SER A 10 -15.25 -12.67 3.75
N ILE A 11 -14.79 -11.69 2.97
CA ILE A 11 -14.36 -10.39 3.49
C ILE A 11 -15.54 -9.72 4.24
N GLY A 12 -15.26 -9.20 5.43
CA GLY A 12 -16.28 -8.59 6.30
C GLY A 12 -17.22 -9.58 6.98
N ARG A 13 -17.04 -10.89 6.80
CA ARG A 13 -17.84 -11.94 7.47
C ARG A 13 -16.99 -12.67 8.52
N PRO A 14 -17.58 -13.07 9.66
CA PRO A 14 -16.89 -13.92 10.63
C PRO A 14 -16.50 -15.26 10.02
N LEU A 15 -15.23 -15.63 10.16
CA LEU A 15 -14.68 -16.94 9.85
C LEU A 15 -14.17 -17.59 11.12
N GLN A 16 -14.53 -18.85 11.33
CA GLN A 16 -13.95 -19.67 12.38
C GLN A 16 -12.75 -20.43 11.81
N LEU A 17 -11.60 -20.25 12.43
CA LEU A 17 -10.35 -20.92 12.13
C LEU A 17 -10.09 -21.94 13.24
N MET A 18 -9.81 -23.18 12.87
CA MET A 18 -9.37 -24.22 13.80
C MET A 18 -7.92 -24.56 13.48
N VAL A 19 -7.06 -24.50 14.50
CA VAL A 19 -5.63 -24.77 14.36
C VAL A 19 -5.26 -25.90 15.29
N SER A 20 -4.42 -26.81 14.81
CA SER A 20 -3.81 -27.86 15.61
C SER A 20 -2.33 -28.03 15.27
N GLY A 21 -1.52 -28.33 16.27
CA GLY A 21 -0.10 -28.63 16.18
C GLY A 21 0.25 -30.03 16.68
N ILE A 22 1.47 -30.46 16.38
CA ILE A 22 2.03 -31.70 16.94
C ILE A 22 2.15 -31.52 18.46
N GLY A 23 1.46 -32.36 19.23
CA GLY A 23 1.43 -32.28 20.69
C GLY A 23 0.15 -31.70 21.29
N ASP A 24 -0.84 -31.31 20.48
CA ASP A 24 -2.14 -30.85 20.97
C ASP A 24 -2.98 -32.02 21.51
N LEU A 25 -2.72 -32.41 22.76
CA LEU A 25 -3.41 -33.51 23.45
C LEU A 25 -4.88 -33.18 23.80
N THR A 26 -5.25 -31.90 23.83
CA THR A 26 -6.60 -31.42 24.15
C THR A 26 -7.45 -31.13 22.91
N GLY A 27 -6.92 -31.36 21.71
CA GLY A 27 -7.58 -31.07 20.44
C GLY A 27 -7.38 -29.64 19.92
N PRO A 28 -7.93 -29.32 18.74
CA PRO A 28 -7.71 -28.07 18.03
C PRO A 28 -8.28 -26.87 18.79
N VAL A 29 -7.60 -25.73 18.68
CA VAL A 29 -8.05 -24.44 19.22
C VAL A 29 -8.81 -23.67 18.13
N ALA A 30 -9.96 -23.12 18.49
CA ALA A 30 -10.77 -22.29 17.60
C ALA A 30 -10.54 -20.79 17.84
N ALA A 31 -10.46 -20.02 16.77
CA ALA A 31 -10.43 -18.56 16.79
C ALA A 31 -11.36 -17.99 15.72
N THR A 32 -11.99 -16.86 16.01
CA THR A 32 -12.84 -16.15 15.04
C THR A 32 -12.11 -14.92 14.51
N ASN A 33 -12.09 -14.74 13.20
CA ASN A 33 -11.55 -13.56 12.53
C ASN A 33 -12.56 -13.00 11.53
N VAL A 34 -12.57 -11.68 11.35
CA VAL A 34 -13.28 -11.01 10.25
C VAL A 34 -12.24 -10.45 9.29
N PRO A 35 -12.01 -11.08 8.12
CA PRO A 35 -10.98 -10.62 7.20
C PRO A 35 -11.32 -9.24 6.62
N GLY A 36 -10.38 -8.29 6.71
CA GLY A 36 -10.53 -6.93 6.19
C GLY A 36 -10.06 -6.71 4.75
N GLY A 37 -9.77 -7.77 4.00
CA GLY A 37 -9.38 -7.68 2.58
C GLY A 37 -8.01 -7.02 2.31
N LEU A 38 -7.17 -6.81 3.32
CA LEU A 38 -5.82 -6.25 3.11
C LEU A 38 -4.91 -7.16 2.25
N SER A 39 -5.15 -8.47 2.26
CA SER A 39 -4.37 -9.45 1.49
C SER A 39 -4.61 -9.37 -0.01
N VAL A 40 -5.79 -8.90 -0.45
CA VAL A 40 -6.18 -8.83 -1.86
C VAL A 40 -5.95 -7.45 -2.49
N ARG A 41 -5.67 -6.43 -1.67
CA ARG A 41 -5.33 -5.07 -2.12
C ARG A 41 -3.82 -4.90 -2.29
N PRO A 42 -3.33 -3.99 -3.14
CA PRO A 42 -1.89 -3.77 -3.30
C PRO A 42 -1.20 -3.46 -1.96
N PRO A 43 0.06 -3.85 -1.79
CA PRO A 43 0.85 -3.44 -0.61
C PRO A 43 1.08 -1.92 -0.63
N ALA A 44 1.25 -1.30 0.53
CA ALA A 44 1.53 0.14 0.61
C ALA A 44 2.86 0.49 -0.08
N PRO A 45 2.92 1.58 -0.87
CA PRO A 45 4.18 2.17 -1.33
C PRO A 45 5.11 2.48 -0.15
N VAL A 46 6.41 2.40 -0.38
CA VAL A 46 7.44 2.64 0.66
C VAL A 46 8.53 3.56 0.13
N HIS A 47 9.47 3.94 1.01
CA HIS A 47 10.60 4.80 0.67
C HIS A 47 10.16 6.10 -0.02
N LEU A 48 9.10 6.72 0.49
CA LEU A 48 8.74 8.06 0.05
C LEU A 48 9.90 9.00 0.35
N HIS A 49 10.34 9.71 -0.68
CA HIS A 49 11.47 10.63 -0.61
C HIS A 49 11.14 11.90 -1.35
N VAL A 50 11.59 13.03 -0.82
CA VAL A 50 11.38 14.36 -1.40
C VAL A 50 12.72 15.00 -1.70
N GLN A 51 12.84 15.53 -2.91
CA GLN A 51 14.01 16.27 -3.37
C GLN A 51 13.58 17.66 -3.86
N PRO A 52 14.13 18.74 -3.29
CA PRO A 52 13.92 20.10 -3.82
C PRO A 52 14.46 20.23 -5.25
N THR A 53 13.77 21.02 -6.06
CA THR A 53 14.12 21.37 -7.45
C THR A 53 13.85 22.85 -7.68
N GLU A 54 14.23 23.39 -8.85
CA GLU A 54 13.96 24.80 -9.19
C GLU A 54 12.46 25.10 -9.31
N GLU A 55 11.66 24.11 -9.72
CA GLU A 55 10.22 24.26 -10.01
C GLU A 55 9.32 23.88 -8.83
N GLY A 56 9.87 23.25 -7.78
CA GLY A 56 9.06 22.60 -6.75
C GLY A 56 9.80 21.55 -5.94
N MET A 57 9.04 20.68 -5.30
CA MET A 57 9.54 19.49 -4.62
C MET A 57 9.16 18.23 -5.39
N ARG A 58 10.16 17.47 -5.86
CA ARG A 58 9.93 16.17 -6.49
C ARG A 58 9.81 15.10 -5.42
N ILE A 59 8.65 14.47 -5.35
CA ILE A 59 8.40 13.28 -4.54
C ILE A 59 8.60 12.03 -5.41
N THR A 60 9.21 11.01 -4.82
CA THR A 60 9.36 9.66 -5.39
C THR A 60 8.99 8.60 -4.35
N TRP A 61 8.63 7.40 -4.80
CA TRP A 61 8.39 6.24 -3.93
C TRP A 61 8.74 4.94 -4.64
N VAL A 62 8.86 3.86 -3.86
CA VAL A 62 9.10 2.51 -4.35
C VAL A 62 7.81 1.70 -4.26
N ARG A 63 7.41 1.13 -5.40
CA ARG A 63 6.31 0.17 -5.50
C ARG A 63 6.67 -1.11 -4.73
N ARG A 64 5.68 -1.76 -4.12
CA ARG A 64 5.84 -3.09 -3.55
C ARG A 64 5.03 -4.12 -4.34
N SER A 65 5.50 -5.36 -4.33
CA SER A 65 4.80 -6.50 -4.93
C SER A 65 4.74 -7.67 -3.96
N ARG A 66 3.73 -8.52 -4.11
CA ARG A 66 3.66 -9.82 -3.43
C ARG A 66 4.21 -10.98 -4.28
N ALA A 67 4.68 -10.69 -5.49
CA ALA A 67 5.29 -11.64 -6.41
C ALA A 67 6.80 -11.38 -6.49
N GLY A 68 7.50 -12.19 -7.28
CA GLY A 68 8.93 -12.00 -7.51
C GLY A 68 9.79 -12.25 -6.28
N TRP A 69 9.48 -13.28 -5.51
CA TRP A 69 10.29 -13.70 -4.35
C TRP A 69 11.69 -14.18 -4.74
N ARG A 70 11.93 -14.40 -6.04
CA ARG A 70 13.25 -14.61 -6.60
C ARG A 70 13.88 -13.25 -6.86
N TRP A 71 15.02 -13.01 -6.24
CA TRP A 71 15.85 -11.86 -6.54
C TRP A 71 16.41 -12.00 -7.95
N ILE A 72 16.11 -11.03 -8.82
CA ILE A 72 16.66 -10.92 -10.17
C ILE A 72 17.38 -9.58 -10.23
N ASP A 73 18.68 -9.62 -10.50
CA ASP A 73 19.49 -8.40 -10.50
C ASP A 73 19.06 -7.45 -11.63
N GLY A 74 18.99 -6.16 -11.30
CA GLY A 74 18.69 -5.10 -12.27
C GLY A 74 17.22 -5.00 -12.69
N VAL A 75 16.31 -5.77 -12.09
CA VAL A 75 14.87 -5.73 -12.41
C VAL A 75 14.07 -5.46 -11.13
N ASP A 76 13.11 -4.53 -11.23
CA ASP A 76 12.19 -4.27 -10.13
C ASP A 76 11.25 -5.47 -9.91
N ALA A 77 10.66 -5.56 -8.72
CA ALA A 77 9.69 -6.60 -8.42
C ALA A 77 8.53 -6.55 -9.45
N PRO A 78 8.08 -7.71 -9.97
CA PRO A 78 7.06 -7.74 -11.01
C PRO A 78 5.76 -7.15 -10.47
N LEU A 79 5.10 -6.35 -11.31
CA LEU A 79 3.76 -5.86 -11.03
C LEU A 79 2.76 -7.03 -11.12
N ILE A 80 1.99 -7.25 -10.04
CA ILE A 80 0.86 -8.19 -10.06
C ILE A 80 -0.42 -7.49 -10.53
N GLU A 81 -0.54 -6.20 -10.21
CA GLU A 81 -1.77 -5.47 -10.46
C GLU A 81 -1.94 -5.20 -11.96
N GLU A 82 -3.17 -4.92 -12.37
CA GLU A 82 -3.54 -4.84 -13.79
C GLU A 82 -2.76 -3.76 -14.56
N GLN A 83 -2.37 -2.70 -13.86
CA GLN A 83 -1.53 -1.62 -14.36
C GLN A 83 -0.85 -0.92 -13.19
N GLU A 84 0.22 -0.20 -13.47
CA GLU A 84 0.81 0.68 -12.47
C GLU A 84 -0.08 1.93 -12.31
N ALA A 85 -0.64 2.11 -11.12
CA ALA A 85 -1.52 3.23 -10.79
C ALA A 85 -1.42 3.61 -9.32
N TYR A 86 -1.48 4.91 -9.04
CA TYR A 86 -1.41 5.49 -7.71
C TYR A 86 -2.47 6.57 -7.51
N ARG A 87 -2.91 6.72 -6.27
CA ARG A 87 -3.62 7.89 -5.77
C ARG A 87 -2.69 8.66 -4.84
N LEU A 88 -2.37 9.89 -5.23
CA LEU A 88 -1.63 10.85 -4.42
C LEU A 88 -2.62 11.79 -3.74
N VAL A 89 -2.49 12.00 -2.44
CA VAL A 89 -3.24 13.00 -1.69
C VAL A 89 -2.25 13.96 -1.03
N ILE A 90 -2.35 15.24 -1.37
CA ILE A 90 -1.54 16.32 -0.82
C ILE A 90 -2.44 17.13 0.11
N SER A 91 -2.07 17.21 1.39
CA SER A 91 -2.85 17.88 2.43
C SER A 91 -2.03 19.01 3.07
N PRO A 92 -2.12 20.24 2.55
CA PRO A 92 -1.46 21.39 3.15
C PRO A 92 -2.02 21.70 4.55
N PRO A 93 -1.20 22.25 5.47
CA PRO A 93 -1.67 22.61 6.80
C PRO A 93 -2.73 23.73 6.71
N GLY A 94 -3.93 23.47 7.25
CA GLY A 94 -5.06 24.40 7.19
C GLY A 94 -5.69 24.59 5.79
N GLY A 95 -5.19 23.84 4.79
CA GLY A 95 -5.70 23.86 3.42
C GLY A 95 -6.69 22.73 3.13
N VAL A 96 -7.26 22.76 1.93
CA VAL A 96 -8.11 21.68 1.42
C VAL A 96 -7.21 20.61 0.77
N PRO A 97 -7.34 19.33 1.16
CA PRO A 97 -6.60 18.24 0.51
C PRO A 97 -6.92 18.13 -0.98
N GLN A 98 -5.88 17.91 -1.78
CA GLN A 98 -6.00 17.66 -3.22
C GLN A 98 -5.64 16.21 -3.52
N ALA A 99 -6.41 15.57 -4.39
CA ALA A 99 -6.19 14.18 -4.79
C ALA A 99 -5.95 14.08 -6.30
N LEU A 100 -4.95 13.29 -6.69
CA LEU A 100 -4.49 13.11 -8.06
C LEU A 100 -4.33 11.61 -8.35
N ASP A 101 -4.74 11.19 -9.54
CA ASP A 101 -4.49 9.84 -10.05
C ASP A 101 -3.27 9.86 -10.98
N MET A 102 -2.40 8.87 -10.81
CA MET A 102 -1.08 8.84 -11.43
C MET A 102 -0.70 7.44 -11.89
N ARG A 103 0.28 7.36 -12.80
CA ARG A 103 0.81 6.08 -13.32
C ARG A 103 2.31 5.89 -13.11
N GLU A 104 2.98 6.92 -12.60
CA GLU A 104 4.42 6.91 -12.35
C GLU A 104 4.66 6.99 -10.85
N SER A 105 5.78 6.43 -10.39
CA SER A 105 6.18 6.45 -8.99
C SER A 105 6.88 7.77 -8.57
N SER A 106 6.54 8.86 -9.24
CA SER A 106 7.07 10.20 -8.96
C SER A 106 6.06 11.29 -9.30
N PHE A 107 6.10 12.40 -8.58
CA PHE A 107 5.31 13.60 -8.85
C PHE A 107 6.12 14.87 -8.52
N LEU A 108 5.89 15.95 -9.27
CA LEU A 108 6.41 17.27 -8.93
C LEU A 108 5.31 18.08 -8.26
N ILE A 109 5.53 18.43 -6.99
CA ILE A 109 4.67 19.36 -6.25
C ILE A 109 5.21 20.75 -6.49
N SER A 110 4.43 21.60 -7.16
CA SER A 110 4.80 23.00 -7.37
C SER A 110 4.98 23.74 -6.03
N ASN A 111 5.85 24.74 -6.02
CA ASN A 111 6.26 25.45 -4.80
C ASN A 111 5.09 26.04 -3.99
N GLU A 112 4.00 26.46 -4.63
CA GLU A 112 2.82 26.99 -3.96
C GLU A 112 2.10 25.96 -3.07
N PHE A 113 2.34 24.66 -3.29
CA PHE A 113 1.76 23.56 -2.50
C PHE A 113 2.79 22.87 -1.59
N ALA A 114 4.08 23.20 -1.71
CA ALA A 114 5.18 22.58 -0.98
C ALA A 114 5.45 23.25 0.39
N LEU A 115 4.39 23.52 1.16
CA LEU A 115 4.49 24.18 2.47
C LEU A 115 5.00 23.20 3.54
N SER A 116 5.82 23.69 4.48
CA SER A 116 6.20 22.91 5.67
C SER A 116 4.95 22.46 6.44
N GLY A 117 4.92 21.19 6.86
CA GLY A 117 3.76 20.55 7.48
C GLY A 117 2.75 19.95 6.50
N THR A 118 2.96 20.07 5.18
CA THR A 118 2.11 19.41 4.18
C THR A 118 2.28 17.90 4.28
N MET A 119 1.16 17.19 4.46
CA MET A 119 1.13 15.73 4.49
C MET A 119 0.89 15.18 3.09
N ILE A 120 1.71 14.19 2.71
CA ILE A 120 1.62 13.49 1.44
C ILE A 120 1.30 12.03 1.69
N ASP A 121 0.21 11.57 1.10
CA ASP A 121 -0.26 10.19 1.14
C ASP A 121 -0.21 9.61 -0.27
N VAL A 122 0.47 8.48 -0.43
CA VAL A 122 0.50 7.73 -1.70
C VAL A 122 -0.11 6.35 -1.48
N ARG A 123 -1.12 6.00 -2.27
CA ARG A 123 -1.72 4.66 -2.28
C ARG A 123 -1.56 4.05 -3.66
N GLN A 124 -1.10 2.80 -3.73
CA GLN A 124 -1.16 2.04 -4.98
C GLN A 124 -2.59 1.56 -5.19
N ARG A 125 -3.06 1.65 -6.43
CA ARG A 125 -4.39 1.22 -6.85
C ARG A 125 -4.28 -0.11 -7.57
N GLY A 126 -5.25 -0.97 -7.32
CA GLY A 126 -5.49 -2.18 -8.08
C GLY A 126 -6.98 -2.51 -8.07
N PHE A 127 -7.35 -3.56 -8.80
CA PHE A 127 -8.76 -3.96 -8.96
C PHE A 127 -9.53 -4.14 -7.63
N ALA A 128 -8.91 -4.73 -6.61
CA ALA A 128 -9.54 -4.98 -5.31
C ALA A 128 -9.60 -3.75 -4.39
N GLY A 129 -9.10 -2.59 -4.84
CA GLY A 129 -9.08 -1.33 -4.11
C GLY A 129 -7.68 -0.78 -3.88
N GLU A 130 -7.61 0.27 -3.04
CA GLU A 130 -6.36 0.97 -2.72
C GLU A 130 -5.59 0.30 -1.59
N SER A 131 -4.27 0.37 -1.66
CA SER A 131 -3.38 0.01 -0.56
C SER A 131 -3.62 0.87 0.68
N LEU A 132 -2.99 0.50 1.80
CA LEU A 132 -2.72 1.46 2.87
C LEU A 132 -1.81 2.59 2.33
N PRO A 133 -1.86 3.81 2.90
CA PRO A 133 -0.98 4.88 2.47
C PRO A 133 0.47 4.61 2.85
N GLY A 134 1.39 4.93 1.94
CA GLY A 134 2.71 5.42 2.32
C GLY A 134 2.61 6.92 2.59
N THR A 135 3.09 7.39 3.74
CA THR A 135 2.91 8.77 4.18
C THR A 135 4.25 9.44 4.41
N LEU A 136 4.34 10.72 4.06
CA LEU A 136 5.48 11.60 4.35
C LEU A 136 4.96 13.01 4.66
N THR A 137 5.62 13.71 5.58
CA THR A 137 5.33 15.12 5.87
C THR A 137 6.49 15.99 5.42
N LEU A 138 6.21 17.05 4.67
CA LEU A 138 7.21 18.04 4.27
C LEU A 138 7.70 18.81 5.51
N THR A 139 9.01 18.93 5.66
CA THR A 139 9.66 19.68 6.77
C THR A 139 10.17 21.02 6.30
#